data_AF-A0A2K3JQ06-F1
#
_entry.id   AF-A0A2K3JQ06-F1
#
_cell.length_a   1.000
_cell.length_b   1.000
_cell.length_c   1.000
_cell.angle_alpha   90.00
_cell.angle_beta   90.00
_cell.angle_gamma   90.00
#
_symmetry.space_group_name_H-M   'P 1'
#
loop_
_entity.id
_entity.type
_entity.pdbx_description
1 polymer ?
#
loop_
_entity_poly.entity_id
_entity_poly.type
_entity_poly.pdbx_seq_one_letter_code
_entity_poly.pdbx_strand_id
1 'polypeptide(L)' 'MKGLLSLIRKSTPSSFTYICEKSGGSLTDKMDELACFAPGMLALGSAGYSPDDSQKFMSLAEEVYFNSHL' A
#
# COMPACT_ATOMS: atom_id res chain seq x y z
N MET A 1 -4.10 -8.59 -7.13
CA MET A 1 -2.81 -7.95 -6.76
C MET A 1 -2.09 -8.69 -5.60
N LYS A 2 -1.71 -9.96 -5.76
CA LYS A 2 -1.09 -10.71 -4.64
C LYS A 2 0.34 -10.26 -4.29
N GLY A 3 1.10 -9.82 -5.30
CA GLY A 3 2.47 -9.33 -5.11
C GLY A 3 2.53 -8.08 -4.23
N LEU A 4 1.79 -7.02 -4.59
CA LEU A 4 1.75 -5.78 -3.80
C LEU A 4 1.26 -6.02 -2.37
N LEU A 5 0.20 -6.79 -2.18
CA LEU A 5 -0.34 -7.10 -0.85
C LEU A 5 0.70 -7.78 0.06
N SER A 6 1.66 -8.53 -0.49
CA SER A 6 2.72 -9.15 0.30
C SER A 6 3.70 -8.13 0.91
N LEU A 7 3.76 -6.93 0.33
CA LEU A 7 4.63 -5.81 0.74
C LEU A 7 3.95 -4.83 1.69
N ILE A 8 2.65 -4.98 1.95
CA ILE A 8 1.93 -4.08 2.85
C ILE A 8 2.25 -4.44 4.30
N ARG A 9 2.67 -3.44 5.09
CA ARG A 9 2.95 -3.57 6.53
C ARG A 9 2.35 -2.41 7.30
N LYS A 10 2.22 -2.57 8.62
CA LYS A 10 1.79 -1.52 9.55
C LYS A 10 2.91 -1.19 10.52
N SER A 11 3.18 0.09 10.72
CA SER A 11 4.20 0.55 11.69
C SER A 11 3.74 0.30 13.12
N THR A 12 4.68 0.25 14.07
CA THR A 12 4.37 0.18 15.50
C THR A 12 5.02 1.38 16.20
N PRO A 13 4.33 2.09 17.11
CA PRO A 13 2.99 1.83 17.66
C PRO A 13 1.84 2.43 16.84
N SER A 14 2.10 3.39 15.95
CA SER A 14 1.07 4.22 15.31
C SER A 14 0.22 3.50 14.26
N SER A 15 0.56 2.27 13.86
CA SER A 15 -0.22 1.44 12.92
C SER A 15 -0.40 2.05 11.52
N PHE A 16 0.55 2.88 11.07
CA PHE A 16 0.52 3.44 9.71
C PHE A 16 0.83 2.39 8.66
N THR A 17 0.00 2.33 7.63
CA THR A 17 0.17 1.38 6.52
C THR A 17 1.20 1.93 5.53
N TYR A 18 2.18 1.10 5.17
CA TYR A 18 3.24 1.46 4.22
C TYR A 18 3.60 0.28 3.32
N ILE A 19 4.32 0.57 2.23
CA ILE A 19 4.82 -0.43 1.28
C ILE A 19 6.30 -0.67 1.61
N CYS A 20 6.66 -1.90 2.00
CA CYS A 20 8.04 -2.26 2.29
C CYS A 20 8.80 -2.71 1.03
N GLU A 21 10.13 -2.56 1.07
CA GLU A 21 11.01 -3.06 0.02
C GLU A 21 11.22 -4.57 0.17
N LYS A 22 11.25 -5.30 -0.95
CA LYS A 22 11.61 -6.72 -0.98
C LYS A 22 12.87 -6.91 -1.81
N SER A 23 13.89 -7.49 -1.20
CA SER A 23 15.13 -7.90 -1.87
C SER A 23 15.35 -9.39 -1.64
N GLY A 24 15.25 -10.17 -2.71
CA GLY A 24 15.28 -11.63 -2.62
C GLY A 24 14.18 -12.18 -1.70
N GLY A 25 14.59 -12.85 -0.62
CA GLY A 25 13.70 -13.42 0.39
C GLY A 25 13.41 -12.50 1.58
N SER A 26 14.13 -11.39 1.72
CA SER A 26 14.00 -10.48 2.86
C SER A 26 13.10 -9.29 2.55
N LEU A 27 12.42 -8.81 3.60
CA LEU A 27 11.68 -7.55 3.58
C LEU A 27 12.43 -6.52 4.42
N THR A 28 12.41 -5.28 3.97
CA THR A 28 13.01 -4.13 4.66
C THR A 28 11.95 -3.08 4.89
N ASP A 29 11.77 -2.68 6.15
CA ASP A 29 10.76 -1.72 6.59
C ASP A 29 11.15 -0.27 6.22
N LYS A 30 11.26 -0.03 4.91
CA LYS A 30 11.59 1.24 4.27
C LYS A 30 10.59 1.49 3.15
N MET A 31 10.18 2.75 3.01
CA MET A 31 9.35 3.24 1.91
C MET A 31 10.05 4.46 1.30
N ASP A 32 10.26 4.42 -0.02
CA ASP A 32 10.82 5.55 -0.77
C ASP A 32 9.75 6.62 -0.99
N GLU A 33 10.12 7.89 -1.10
CA GLU A 33 9.18 8.98 -1.45
C GLU A 33 8.53 8.71 -2.80
N LEU A 34 9.26 8.08 -3.72
CA LEU A 34 8.69 7.65 -4.99
C LEU A 34 7.53 6.66 -4.80
N ALA A 35 7.48 5.88 -3.72
CA ALA A 35 6.36 4.96 -3.48
C ALA A 35 5.02 5.69 -3.20
N CYS A 36 5.05 7.01 -2.96
CA CYS A 36 3.85 7.84 -2.75
C CYS A 36 2.97 7.97 -4.00
N PHE A 37 3.40 7.54 -5.20
CA PHE A 37 2.48 7.42 -6.35
C PHE A 37 1.56 6.20 -6.25
N ALA A 38 1.96 5.16 -5.49
CA ALA A 38 1.27 3.87 -5.47
C ALA A 38 -0.17 3.93 -4.96
N PRO A 39 -0.54 4.77 -3.97
CA PRO A 39 -1.94 5.03 -3.61
C PRO A 39 -2.81 5.44 -4.80
N GLY A 40 -2.33 6.36 -5.64
CA GLY A 40 -3.05 6.81 -6.83
C GLY A 40 -3.29 5.67 -7.82
N MET A 41 -2.30 4.80 -8.02
CA MET A 41 -2.44 3.61 -8.86
C MET A 41 -3.42 2.58 -8.26
N LEU A 42 -3.41 2.38 -6.95
CA LEU A 42 -4.35 1.50 -6.25
C LEU A 42 -5.79 1.98 -6.42
N ALA A 43 -6.04 3.27 -6.18
CA ALA A 43 -7.36 3.87 -6.32
C ALA A 43 -7.86 3.79 -7.78
N LEU A 44 -7.04 4.15 -8.76
CA LEU A 44 -7.39 4.05 -10.18
C LEU A 44 -7.66 2.61 -10.62
N GLY A 45 -6.81 1.67 -10.21
CA GLY A 45 -6.94 0.25 -10.55
C GLY A 45 -8.15 -0.43 -9.89
N SER A 46 -8.65 0.11 -8.77
CA SER A 46 -9.79 -0.48 -8.03
C SER A 46 -11.09 -0.50 -8.85
N ALA A 47 -11.26 0.40 -9.83
CA ALA A 47 -12.46 0.50 -10.66
C ALA A 47 -12.69 -0.73 -11.56
N GLY A 48 -11.65 -1.54 -11.81
CA GLY A 48 -11.73 -2.76 -12.62
C GLY A 48 -12.11 -4.02 -11.83
N TYR A 49 -12.32 -3.93 -10.52
CA TYR A 49 -12.62 -5.07 -9.64
C TYR A 49 -14.11 -5.16 -9.29
N SER A 50 -14.52 -6.28 -8.69
CA SER A 50 -15.84 -6.41 -8.07
C SER A 50 -16.02 -5.37 -6.95
N PRO A 51 -17.26 -5.02 -6.55
CA PRO A 51 -17.50 -3.99 -5.54
C PRO A 51 -16.73 -4.19 -4.23
N ASP A 52 -16.67 -5.43 -3.73
CA ASP A 52 -15.97 -5.77 -2.48
C ASP A 52 -14.45 -5.57 -2.59
N ASP A 53 -13.85 -6.06 -3.68
CA ASP A 53 -12.42 -5.90 -3.92
C ASP A 53 -12.08 -4.43 -4.23
N SER A 54 -12.95 -3.74 -4.97
CA SER A 54 -12.83 -2.32 -5.28
C SER A 54 -12.75 -1.48 -4.00
N GLN A 55 -13.69 -1.69 -3.07
CA GLN A 55 -13.70 -1.03 -1.78
C GLN A 55 -12.41 -1.33 -1.00
N LYS A 56 -11.99 -2.60 -0.96
CA LYS A 56 -10.78 -3.02 -0.26
C LYS A 56 -9.53 -2.32 -0.78
N PHE A 57 -9.36 -2.20 -2.11
CA PHE A 57 -8.22 -1.51 -2.70
C PHE A 57 -8.30 0.00 -2.53
N MET A 58 -9.50 0.57 -2.53
CA MET A 58 -9.71 1.99 -2.24
C MET A 58 -9.32 2.33 -0.79
N SER A 59 -9.76 1.54 0.19
CA SER A 59 -9.37 1.73 1.59
C SER A 59 -7.86 1.55 1.79
N LEU A 60 -7.24 0.59 1.12
CA LEU A 60 -5.79 0.43 1.17
C LEU A 60 -5.04 1.64 0.58
N ALA A 61 -5.55 2.22 -0.52
CA ALA A 61 -4.97 3.41 -1.12
C ALA A 61 -5.01 4.59 -0.13
N GLU A 62 -6.14 4.80 0.52
CA GLU A 62 -6.30 5.85 1.55
C GLU A 62 -5.33 5.67 2.73
N GLU A 63 -5.21 4.43 3.25
CA GLU A 63 -4.30 4.14 4.37
C GLU A 63 -2.83 4.43 4.02
N VAL A 64 -2.38 4.04 2.82
CA VAL A 64 -0.99 4.28 2.39
C VAL A 64 -0.76 5.77 2.09
N TYR A 65 -1.73 6.46 1.48
CA TYR A 65 -1.66 7.90 1.21
C TYR A 65 -1.48 8.72 2.49
N PHE A 66 -2.19 8.35 3.57
CA PHE A 66 -2.10 9.04 4.84
C PHE A 66 -0.69 8.98 5.44
N ASN A 67 0.01 7.85 5.30
CA ASN A 67 1.40 7.73 5.76
C ASN A 67 2.37 8.59 4.94
N SER A 68 2.12 8.76 3.64
CA SER A 68 2.95 9.56 2.72
C SER A 68 2.95 11.07 3.01
N HIS A 69 2.03 11.57 3.84
CA HIS A 69 1.86 13.00 4.15
C HIS A 69 2.25 13.38 5.58
N LEU A 70 2.82 12.44 6.34
CA LEU A 70 3.32 12.62 7.71
C LEU A 70 4.85 12.65 7.72
#